data_AF-A1HPB6-F1
#
_entry.id   AF-A1HPB6-F1
#
_cell.length_a   1.000
_cell.length_b   1.000
_cell.length_c   1.000
_cell.angle_alpha   90.00
_cell.angle_beta   90.00
_cell.angle_gamma   90.00
#
_symmetry.space_group_name_H-M   'P 1'
#
loop_
_entity.id
_entity.type
_entity.pdbx_description
1 polymer ?
#
loop_
_entity_poly.entity_id
_entity_poly.type
_entity_poly.pdbx_seq_one_letter_code
_entity_poly.pdbx_strand_id
1 'polypeptide(L)'
;MKVRERLEEIEYKLLSPYAAKSRDAVRDREEQPCDFRTSFQRDRDRIIHSKAFRRLKHKTQVYIAPGDHYRMRMTHSLEVAQISRTIARGLRLNEDLTEAIALGHDVGHTPFGHAGEYALREIIGHSITTNRVCGSWIIWSVTARGLI
;
A
#
# COMPACT_ATOMS: atom_id res chain seq x y z
N MET A 1 -17.91 19.07 -15.03
CA MET A 1 -16.98 17.92 -15.01
C MET A 1 -15.99 18.13 -13.89
N LYS A 2 -16.00 17.27 -12.89
CA LYS A 2 -15.10 17.32 -11.73
C LYS A 2 -13.67 16.95 -12.15
N VAL A 3 -12.67 17.32 -11.35
CA VAL A 3 -11.27 17.00 -11.65
C VAL A 3 -11.05 15.48 -11.67
N ARG A 4 -11.63 14.75 -10.72
CA ARG A 4 -11.60 13.28 -10.68
C ARG A 4 -12.11 12.66 -11.98
N GLU A 5 -13.26 13.10 -12.49
CA GLU A 5 -13.89 12.55 -13.70
C GLU A 5 -12.98 12.74 -14.92
N ARG A 6 -12.33 13.91 -15.03
CA ARG A 6 -11.32 14.16 -16.07
C ARG A 6 -10.15 13.18 -15.99
N LEU A 7 -9.64 12.92 -14.79
CA LEU A 7 -8.52 11.97 -14.61
C LEU A 7 -8.93 10.54 -14.98
N GLU A 8 -10.12 10.11 -14.56
CA GLU A 8 -10.67 8.81 -14.92
C GLU A 8 -10.83 8.66 -16.45
N GLU A 9 -11.34 9.68 -17.14
CA GLU A 9 -11.42 9.66 -18.62
C GLU A 9 -10.05 9.53 -19.29
N ILE A 10 -9.04 10.21 -18.76
CA ILE A 10 -7.66 10.10 -19.25
C ILE A 10 -7.13 8.68 -19.06
N GLU A 11 -7.38 8.06 -17.90
CA GLU A 11 -6.98 6.67 -17.63
C GLU A 11 -7.58 5.68 -18.64
N TYR A 12 -8.84 5.84 -19.04
CA TYR A 12 -9.45 4.97 -20.06
C TYR A 12 -8.80 5.13 -21.42
N LYS A 13 -8.45 6.36 -21.80
CA LYS A 13 -7.89 6.65 -23.11
C LYS A 13 -6.42 6.25 -23.24
N LEU A 14 -5.64 6.42 -22.18
CA LEU A 14 -4.17 6.32 -22.25
C LEU A 14 -3.60 5.01 -21.70
N LEU A 15 -4.20 4.46 -20.64
CA LEU A 15 -3.68 3.23 -20.04
C LEU A 15 -4.07 2.01 -20.89
N SER A 16 -3.26 0.95 -20.78
CA SER A 16 -3.48 -0.34 -21.44
C SER A 16 -4.92 -0.86 -21.21
N PRO A 17 -5.51 -1.60 -22.17
CA PRO A 17 -6.79 -2.27 -21.97
C PRO A 17 -6.79 -3.24 -20.78
N TYR A 18 -5.62 -3.80 -20.44
CA TYR A 18 -5.43 -4.70 -19.31
C TYR A 18 -5.16 -3.97 -17.98
N ALA A 19 -5.04 -2.65 -17.99
CA ALA A 19 -4.80 -1.88 -16.78
C ALA A 19 -6.10 -1.71 -15.99
N ALA A 20 -6.02 -1.93 -14.67
CA ALA A 20 -7.10 -1.56 -13.76
C ALA A 20 -7.37 -0.05 -13.82
N LYS A 21 -8.63 0.35 -13.96
CA LYS A 21 -9.06 1.74 -14.05
C LYS A 21 -9.66 2.19 -12.72
N SER A 22 -9.40 3.43 -12.32
CA SER A 22 -9.85 3.97 -11.03
C SER A 22 -11.38 4.04 -10.91
N ARG A 23 -12.08 4.23 -12.03
CA ARG A 23 -13.55 4.27 -12.09
C ARG A 23 -14.20 2.92 -11.80
N ASP A 24 -13.53 1.82 -12.15
CA ASP A 24 -14.02 0.45 -11.93
C ASP A 24 -13.63 -0.11 -10.55
N ALA A 25 -13.04 0.74 -9.69
CA ALA A 25 -12.63 0.33 -8.36
C ALA A 25 -13.86 0.01 -7.48
N VAL A 26 -13.89 -1.21 -6.95
CA VAL A 26 -14.92 -1.68 -6.02
C VAL A 26 -14.44 -1.51 -4.58
N ARG A 27 -15.34 -1.12 -3.68
CA ARG A 27 -15.08 -1.00 -2.25
C ARG A 27 -16.13 -1.77 -1.46
N ASP A 28 -15.71 -2.33 -0.33
CA ASP A 28 -16.59 -3.06 0.59
C ASP A 28 -17.64 -2.17 1.26
N ARG A 29 -17.34 -0.87 1.38
CA ARG A 29 -18.28 0.14 1.89
C ARG A 29 -18.45 1.24 0.88
N GLU A 30 -19.70 1.67 0.72
CA GLU A 30 -20.01 2.85 -0.07
C GLU A 30 -19.40 4.09 0.60
N GLU A 31 -18.64 4.84 -0.19
CA GLU A 31 -18.06 6.11 0.22
C GLU A 31 -18.36 7.14 -0.85
N GLN A 32 -18.66 8.37 -0.45
CA GLN A 32 -18.80 9.45 -1.42
C GLN A 32 -17.49 9.65 -2.21
N PRO A 33 -17.55 9.71 -3.55
CA PRO A 33 -16.38 10.00 -4.38
C PRO A 33 -15.80 11.39 -4.06
N CYS A 34 -14.48 11.51 -4.16
CA CYS A 34 -13.83 12.82 -4.01
C CYS A 34 -13.96 13.61 -5.32
N ASP A 35 -14.08 14.93 -5.24
CA ASP A 35 -14.16 15.76 -6.44
C ASP A 35 -12.83 15.88 -7.20
N PHE A 36 -11.71 15.66 -6.49
CA PHE A 36 -10.36 15.89 -7.01
C PHE A 36 -9.54 14.61 -7.25
N ARG A 37 -9.60 13.66 -6.31
CA ARG A 37 -8.75 12.46 -6.31
C ARG A 37 -9.49 11.24 -6.82
N THR A 38 -8.81 10.42 -7.62
CA THR A 38 -9.30 9.10 -8.03
C THR A 38 -9.33 8.14 -6.84
N SER A 39 -10.03 7.01 -6.98
CA SER A 39 -10.12 5.98 -5.93
C SER A 39 -8.74 5.51 -5.48
N PHE A 40 -7.83 5.22 -6.41
CA PHE A 40 -6.48 4.74 -6.10
C PHE A 40 -5.57 5.82 -5.50
N GLN A 41 -5.70 7.09 -5.94
CA GLN A 41 -5.00 8.22 -5.31
C GLN A 41 -5.40 8.38 -3.84
N ARG A 42 -6.69 8.23 -3.54
CA ARG A 42 -7.18 8.26 -2.16
C ARG A 42 -6.58 7.12 -1.33
N ASP A 43 -6.53 5.92 -1.89
CA ASP A 43 -6.02 4.74 -1.18
C ASP A 43 -4.52 4.90 -0.88
N ARG A 44 -3.74 5.39 -1.85
CA ARG A 44 -2.33 5.76 -1.65
C ARG A 44 -2.17 6.74 -0.48
N ASP A 45 -2.90 7.85 -0.51
CA ASP A 45 -2.78 8.90 0.51
C ASP A 45 -3.13 8.35 1.91
N ARG A 46 -4.19 7.53 1.99
CA ARG A 46 -4.60 6.87 3.24
C ARG A 46 -3.51 5.95 3.78
N ILE A 47 -2.84 5.18 2.92
CA ILE A 47 -1.71 4.32 3.32
C ILE A 47 -0.57 5.16 3.87
N ILE A 48 -0.12 6.19 3.15
CA ILE A 48 0.98 7.09 3.55
C ILE A 48 0.68 7.76 4.90
N HIS A 49 -0.55 8.24 5.09
CA HIS A 49 -0.95 8.91 6.32
C HIS A 49 -1.34 7.97 7.45
N SER A 50 -1.39 6.65 7.23
CA SER A 50 -1.75 5.69 8.28
C SER A 50 -0.71 5.66 9.40
N LYS A 51 -1.17 5.42 10.64
CA LYS A 51 -0.27 5.19 11.79
C LYS A 51 0.64 3.98 11.55
N ALA A 52 0.17 2.97 10.83
CA ALA A 52 0.92 1.76 10.55
C ALA A 52 2.10 2.02 9.61
N PHE A 53 1.91 2.79 8.53
CA PHE A 53 3.01 3.20 7.64
C PHE A 53 4.03 4.08 8.35
N ARG A 54 3.60 5.05 9.19
CA ARG A 54 4.53 5.86 10.00
C ARG A 54 5.39 5.03 10.96
N ARG A 55 4.86 3.92 11.49
CA ARG A 55 5.63 3.00 12.36
C ARG A 55 6.76 2.28 11.62
N LEU A 56 6.70 2.15 10.29
CA LEU A 56 7.79 1.58 9.49
C LEU A 56 9.08 2.42 9.55
N LYS A 57 8.98 3.72 9.88
CA LYS A 57 10.15 4.58 10.14
C LYS A 57 11.03 4.05 11.27
N HIS A 58 10.46 3.34 12.24
CA HIS A 58 11.19 2.87 13.41
C HIS A 58 11.46 1.36 13.37
N LYS A 59 11.18 0.68 12.25
CA LYS A 59 11.45 -0.75 12.06
C LYS A 59 12.62 -0.94 11.11
N THR A 60 13.68 -1.58 11.60
CA THR A 60 14.83 -2.01 10.78
C THR A 60 14.45 -3.20 9.92
N GLN A 61 14.99 -3.26 8.70
CA GLN A 61 14.95 -4.49 7.91
C GLN A 61 15.97 -5.47 8.49
N VAL A 62 15.69 -6.79 8.44
CA VAL A 62 16.54 -7.86 8.99
C VAL A 62 17.80 -8.05 8.12
N TYR A 63 18.65 -7.03 8.06
CA TYR A 63 19.96 -7.07 7.43
C TYR A 63 20.95 -6.32 8.32
N ILE A 64 21.76 -7.05 9.06
CA ILE A 64 22.90 -6.51 9.82
C ILE A 64 24.13 -6.68 8.93
N ALA A 65 24.28 -5.81 7.94
CA ALA A 65 25.57 -5.61 7.29
C ALA A 65 26.28 -4.46 8.05
N PRO A 66 27.49 -4.66 8.58
CA PRO A 66 28.21 -3.59 9.25
C PRO A 66 28.57 -2.51 8.21
N GLY A 67 27.90 -1.36 8.29
CA GLY A 67 28.07 -0.23 7.37
C GLY A 67 27.00 0.86 7.59
N ASP A 68 27.41 2.11 7.41
CA ASP A 68 26.82 3.39 7.88
C ASP A 68 25.35 3.70 7.49
N HIS A 69 24.66 2.81 6.76
CA HIS A 69 23.32 3.06 6.23
C HIS A 69 22.36 1.91 6.55
N TYR A 70 21.86 1.87 7.78
CA TYR A 70 20.76 0.98 8.15
C TYR A 70 19.52 1.30 7.30
N ARG A 71 19.07 0.32 6.51
CA ARG A 71 17.82 0.44 5.75
C ARG A 71 16.63 0.19 6.67
N MET A 72 15.73 1.16 6.71
CA MET A 72 14.45 1.04 7.41
C MET A 72 13.42 0.41 6.47
N ARG A 73 12.39 -0.23 7.04
CA ARG A 73 11.26 -0.76 6.26
C ARG A 73 10.53 0.31 5.44
N MET A 74 10.48 1.53 5.98
CA MET A 74 9.96 2.68 5.23
C MET A 74 10.79 2.99 3.99
N THR A 75 12.12 3.01 4.08
CA THR A 75 12.98 3.29 2.91
C THR A 75 12.87 2.19 1.86
N HIS A 76 12.78 0.93 2.29
CA HIS A 76 12.53 -0.19 1.39
C HIS A 76 11.19 -0.04 0.64
N SER A 77 10.12 0.28 1.35
CA SER A 77 8.79 0.48 0.75
C SER A 77 8.77 1.63 -0.26
N LEU A 78 9.53 2.70 0.00
CA LEU A 78 9.69 3.82 -0.95
C LEU A 78 10.48 3.41 -2.20
N GLU A 79 11.55 2.63 -2.06
CA GLU A 79 12.32 2.11 -3.19
C GLU A 79 11.49 1.17 -4.07
N VAL A 80 10.75 0.25 -3.45
CA VAL A 80 9.83 -0.65 -4.15
C VAL A 80 8.78 0.16 -4.90
N ALA A 81 8.18 1.18 -4.27
CA ALA A 81 7.20 2.06 -4.92
C ALA A 81 7.77 2.79 -6.14
N GLN A 82 9.01 3.31 -6.05
CA GLN A 82 9.65 3.99 -7.16
C GLN A 82 9.91 3.05 -8.36
N ILE A 83 10.46 1.85 -8.09
CA ILE A 83 10.73 0.86 -9.13
C ILE A 83 9.41 0.37 -9.75
N SER A 84 8.41 0.05 -8.93
CA SER A 84 7.13 -0.47 -9.41
C SER A 84 6.39 0.54 -10.29
N ARG A 85 6.44 1.84 -9.94
CA ARG A 85 5.87 2.91 -10.79
C ARG A 85 6.56 3.03 -12.12
N THR A 86 7.88 2.87 -12.16
CA THR A 86 8.66 2.93 -13.39
C THR A 86 8.26 1.80 -14.34
N ILE A 87 8.09 0.59 -13.80
CA ILE A 87 7.60 -0.58 -14.55
C ILE A 87 6.16 -0.35 -15.02
N ALA A 88 5.27 0.11 -14.14
CA ALA A 88 3.88 0.39 -14.46
C ALA A 88 3.75 1.41 -15.60
N ARG A 89 4.53 2.50 -15.57
CA ARG A 89 4.56 3.51 -16.63
C ARG A 89 5.01 2.92 -17.97
N GLY A 90 6.07 2.12 -17.97
CA GLY A 90 6.56 1.45 -19.18
C GLY A 90 5.52 0.53 -19.81
N LEU A 91 4.68 -0.11 -18.99
CA LEU A 91 3.60 -1.01 -19.42
C LEU A 91 2.23 -0.31 -19.59
N ARG A 92 2.17 1.01 -19.39
CA ARG A 92 0.92 1.79 -19.35
C ARG A 92 -0.13 1.22 -18.39
N LEU A 93 0.32 0.73 -17.23
CA LEU A 93 -0.53 0.32 -16.11
C LEU A 93 -0.83 1.51 -15.20
N ASN A 94 -1.77 1.35 -14.28
CA ASN A 94 -2.14 2.41 -13.34
C ASN A 94 -1.03 2.62 -12.28
N GLU A 95 -0.33 3.75 -12.38
CA GLU A 95 0.77 4.10 -11.46
C GLU A 95 0.28 4.29 -10.02
N ASP A 96 -0.87 4.95 -9.82
CA ASP A 96 -1.39 5.25 -8.48
C ASP A 96 -1.78 3.97 -7.73
N LEU A 97 -2.40 3.01 -8.42
CA LEU A 97 -2.70 1.68 -7.86
C LEU A 97 -1.41 0.92 -7.52
N THR A 98 -0.45 0.92 -8.43
CA THR A 98 0.82 0.20 -8.24
C THR A 98 1.58 0.75 -7.05
N GLU A 99 1.64 2.07 -6.91
CA GLU A 99 2.24 2.77 -5.78
C GLU A 99 1.51 2.46 -4.47
N ALA A 100 0.18 2.49 -4.46
CA ALA A 100 -0.61 2.13 -3.28
C ALA A 100 -0.30 0.70 -2.79
N ILE A 101 -0.22 -0.27 -3.70
CA ILE A 101 0.12 -1.66 -3.37
C ILE A 101 1.56 -1.73 -2.82
N ALA A 102 2.51 -1.09 -3.49
CA ALA A 102 3.90 -1.07 -3.07
C ALA A 102 4.11 -0.41 -1.70
N LEU A 103 3.36 0.64 -1.35
CA LEU A 103 3.44 1.26 -0.03
C LEU A 103 2.73 0.42 1.05
N GLY A 104 1.66 -0.27 0.67
CA GLY A 104 0.86 -1.09 1.58
C GLY A 104 1.45 -2.48 1.90
N HIS A 105 2.34 -3.01 1.05
CA HIS A 105 2.77 -4.41 1.13
C HIS A 105 3.47 -4.78 2.45
N ASP A 106 4.20 -3.82 3.04
CA ASP A 106 5.05 -4.01 4.22
C ASP A 106 4.36 -3.56 5.53
N VAL A 107 3.16 -2.96 5.42
CA VAL A 107 2.43 -2.35 6.55
C VAL A 107 1.96 -3.41 7.57
N GLY A 108 1.82 -4.67 7.13
CA GLY A 108 1.37 -5.80 7.93
C GLY A 108 2.41 -6.47 8.82
N HIS A 109 3.71 -6.21 8.65
CA HIS A 109 4.71 -7.00 9.36
C HIS A 109 4.70 -6.75 10.87
N THR A 110 4.75 -7.85 11.61
CA THR A 110 5.02 -7.87 13.05
C THR A 110 6.38 -7.22 13.38
N PRO A 111 6.57 -6.73 14.63
CA PRO A 111 7.89 -6.36 15.14
C PRO A 111 8.88 -7.53 15.00
N PHE A 112 10.15 -7.29 14.70
CA PHE A 112 11.18 -8.35 14.47
C PHE A 112 10.93 -9.30 13.30
N GLY A 113 9.98 -8.99 12.40
CA GLY A 113 9.71 -9.81 11.21
C GLY A 113 9.32 -11.23 11.58
N HIS A 114 9.87 -12.23 10.90
CA HIS A 114 9.51 -13.64 11.11
C HIS A 114 9.74 -14.10 12.57
N ALA A 115 10.71 -13.53 13.28
CA ALA A 115 10.97 -13.86 14.68
C ALA A 115 9.84 -13.41 15.61
N GLY A 116 9.25 -12.24 15.36
CA GLY A 116 8.08 -11.79 16.11
C GLY A 116 6.80 -12.50 15.72
N GLU A 117 6.65 -12.92 14.46
CA GLU A 117 5.56 -13.83 14.06
C GLU A 117 5.65 -15.16 14.79
N TYR A 118 6.85 -15.72 14.92
CA TYR A 118 7.09 -16.99 15.62
C TYR A 118 6.77 -16.86 17.12
N ALA A 119 7.25 -15.80 17.77
CA ALA A 119 6.97 -15.55 19.18
C ALA A 119 5.46 -15.31 19.44
N LEU A 120 4.77 -14.57 18.57
CA LEU A 120 3.31 -14.40 18.66
C LEU A 120 2.58 -15.74 18.44
N ARG A 121 3.06 -16.59 17.54
CA ARG A 121 2.49 -17.92 17.31
C ARG A 121 2.58 -18.82 18.55
N GLU A 122 3.70 -18.77 19.26
CA GLU A 122 3.89 -19.53 20.49
C GLU A 122 2.98 -19.05 21.64
N ILE A 123 2.70 -17.74 21.71
CA ILE A 123 1.89 -17.15 22.79
C ILE A 123 0.39 -17.31 22.54
N ILE A 124 -0.07 -17.18 21.29
CA ILE A 124 -1.51 -17.04 20.98
C ILE A 124 -2.11 -18.33 20.40
N GLY A 125 -1.29 -19.35 20.10
CA GLY A 125 -1.76 -20.67 19.65
C GLY A 125 -2.45 -20.71 18.29
N HIS A 126 -2.46 -19.60 17.53
CA HIS A 126 -3.08 -19.50 16.20
C HIS A 126 -2.05 -19.06 15.15
N SER A 127 -2.10 -19.65 13.95
CA SER A 127 -1.22 -19.26 12.85
C SER A 127 -1.64 -17.90 12.29
N ILE A 128 -1.07 -16.85 12.85
CA ILE A 128 -1.13 -15.51 12.31
C ILE A 128 -0.10 -15.46 11.15
N THR A 129 -0.47 -15.94 9.95
CA THR A 129 0.35 -15.81 8.73
C THR A 129 0.22 -14.38 8.18
N THR A 130 1.11 -13.47 8.57
CA THR A 130 0.82 -12.03 8.60
C THR A 130 1.64 -11.10 7.72
N ASN A 131 1.95 -11.52 6.51
CA ASN A 131 2.28 -10.53 5.47
C ASN A 131 1.02 -10.14 4.68
N ARG A 132 0.30 -11.12 4.11
CA ARG A 132 -0.94 -10.85 3.37
C ARG A 132 -2.15 -10.57 4.26
N VAL A 133 -2.34 -11.33 5.35
CA VAL A 133 -3.59 -11.23 6.14
C VAL A 133 -3.60 -9.97 7.03
N CYS A 134 -2.48 -9.62 7.68
CA CYS A 134 -2.39 -8.38 8.46
C CYS A 134 -2.31 -7.14 7.56
N GLY A 135 -1.54 -7.23 6.46
CA GLY A 135 -1.46 -6.16 5.47
C GLY A 135 -2.83 -5.89 4.86
N SER A 136 -3.55 -6.94 4.45
CA SER A 136 -4.94 -6.84 3.99
C SER A 136 -5.86 -6.29 5.07
N TRP A 137 -5.75 -6.70 6.34
CA TRP A 137 -6.56 -6.14 7.45
C TRP A 137 -6.28 -4.67 7.73
N ILE A 138 -5.03 -4.23 7.67
CA ILE A 138 -4.66 -2.82 7.90
C ILE A 138 -5.05 -1.98 6.70
N ILE A 139 -4.76 -2.45 5.47
CA ILE A 139 -5.24 -1.80 4.24
C ILE A 139 -6.77 -1.71 4.30
N TRP A 140 -7.47 -2.78 4.65
CA TRP A 140 -8.93 -2.80 4.83
C TRP A 140 -9.42 -1.84 5.92
N SER A 141 -8.72 -1.74 7.04
CA SER A 141 -9.07 -0.77 8.10
C SER A 141 -8.86 0.68 7.63
N VAL A 142 -7.86 0.91 6.80
CA VAL A 142 -7.47 2.23 6.27
C VAL A 142 -8.33 2.64 5.06
N THR A 143 -8.78 1.68 4.23
CA THR A 143 -9.57 1.92 3.02
C THR A 143 -11.08 1.72 3.20
N ALA A 144 -11.52 0.87 4.13
CA ALA A 144 -12.95 0.56 4.34
C ALA A 144 -13.54 1.15 5.65
N ARG A 145 -12.75 1.47 6.68
CA ARG A 145 -13.30 2.00 7.95
C ARG A 145 -13.20 3.50 8.14
N GLY A 146 -12.53 4.23 7.25
CA GLY A 146 -12.37 5.69 7.43
C GLY A 146 -11.75 6.08 8.77
N LEU A 147 -11.08 5.14 9.47
CA LEU A 147 -10.45 5.38 10.77
C LEU A 147 -9.09 6.03 10.54
N ILE A 148 -9.13 7.33 10.29
CA ILE A 148 -8.08 8.29 10.63
C ILE A 148 -8.65 9.19 11.73
#